data_AF-A0A3P5ZFB6-F1
#
_entry.id   AF-A0A3P5ZFB6-F1
#
_cell.length_a   1.000
_cell.length_b   1.000
_cell.length_c   1.000
_cell.angle_alpha   90.00
_cell.angle_beta   90.00
_cell.angle_gamma   90.00
#
_symmetry.space_group_name_H-M   'P 1'
#
loop_
_entity.id
_entity.type
_entity.pdbx_description
1 polymer ?
#
loop_
_entity_poly.entity_id
_entity_poly.type
_entity_poly.pdbx_seq_one_letter_code
_entity_poly.pdbx_strand_id
1 'polypeptide(L)'
;MEAKSFLLHFILFIVIFSHFSHSTSSRILNKPSNCSSSASLVSRNAERLIKSFNLMPDHDVNVIAKGSPDVPRLIESQINFPETIGIRNTIGGPSVQQFGHYGGYYSLTHTKSAKMFYFFFESRTNNTDPVVIWLSGGPGCSSSVALFYENGPFTISDDLSLSWNDFGWDKVSNLIYVDQPVGTGFSYTSDQSDLRHDETGVSNDLYDFLQAFFKEHPKYAKK
;
A
#
# COMPACT_ATOMS: atom_id res chain seq x y z
N MET A 1 20.22 38.00 26.66
CA MET A 1 18.77 37.91 26.96
C MET A 1 18.04 36.82 26.17
N GLU A 2 18.72 36.09 25.27
CA GLU A 2 18.07 35.15 24.32
C GLU A 2 17.98 33.70 24.80
N ALA A 3 18.91 33.22 25.64
CA ALA A 3 18.93 31.82 26.07
C ALA A 3 17.70 31.40 26.91
N LYS A 4 17.08 32.35 27.63
CA LYS A 4 15.88 32.08 28.45
C LYS A 4 14.60 31.94 27.61
N SER A 5 14.55 32.55 26.42
CA SER A 5 13.40 32.45 25.52
C SER A 5 13.36 31.09 24.82
N PHE A 6 14.52 30.58 24.39
CA PHE A 6 14.63 29.27 23.72
C PHE A 6 14.27 28.11 24.66
N LEU A 7 14.71 28.17 25.92
CA LEU A 7 14.38 27.15 26.92
C LEU A 7 12.87 27.12 27.22
N LEU A 8 12.21 28.28 27.21
CA LEU A 8 10.77 28.39 27.44
C LEU A 8 9.96 27.80 26.29
N HIS A 9 10.38 28.02 25.04
CA HIS A 9 9.72 27.44 23.86
C HIS A 9 9.95 25.92 23.75
N PHE A 10 11.13 25.44 24.12
CA PHE A 10 11.44 24.01 24.16
C PHE A 10 10.63 23.27 25.24
N ILE A 11 10.48 23.86 26.43
CA ILE A 11 9.66 23.31 27.51
C ILE A 11 8.17 23.33 27.12
N LEU A 12 7.69 24.39 26.47
CA LEU A 12 6.29 24.47 25.99
C LEU A 12 6.00 23.39 24.92
N PHE A 13 6.98 23.08 24.06
CA PHE A 13 6.86 22.01 23.06
C PHE A 13 6.76 20.62 23.71
N ILE A 14 7.55 20.34 24.76
CA ILE A 14 7.44 19.07 25.52
C ILE A 14 6.11 18.97 26.26
N VAL A 15 5.58 20.06 26.82
CA VAL A 15 4.29 20.05 27.53
C VAL A 15 3.12 19.80 26.57
N ILE A 16 3.13 20.38 25.37
CA ILE A 16 2.09 20.16 24.35
C ILE A 16 2.10 18.70 23.85
N PHE A 17 3.27 18.08 23.67
CA PHE A 17 3.36 16.67 23.29
C PHE A 17 3.07 15.70 24.45
N SER A 18 3.31 16.10 25.70
CA SER A 18 2.98 15.28 26.88
C SER A 18 1.49 15.19 27.20
N HIS A 19 0.65 16.06 26.63
CA HIS A 19 -0.81 15.98 26.75
C HIS A 19 -1.47 15.04 25.74
N PHE A 20 -0.72 14.48 24.79
CA PHE A 20 -1.17 13.39 23.92
C PHE A 20 -0.62 12.04 24.39
N SER A 21 -0.88 11.66 25.64
CA SER A 21 -0.66 10.28 26.10
C SER A 21 -1.39 10.00 27.41
N HIS A 22 -2.69 9.69 27.32
CA HIS A 22 -3.37 8.76 28.23
C HIS A 22 -4.65 8.26 27.57
N SER A 23 -4.52 7.20 26.77
CA SER A 23 -5.65 6.31 26.51
C SER A 23 -5.55 5.14 27.49
N THR A 24 -6.11 5.34 28.68
CA THR A 24 -6.44 4.25 29.59
C THR A 24 -7.50 3.37 28.94
N SER A 25 -7.09 2.20 28.46
CA SER A 25 -8.00 1.15 28.04
C SER A 25 -8.71 0.59 29.28
N SER A 26 -9.92 1.09 29.54
CA SER A 26 -10.85 0.44 30.46
C SER A 26 -12.11 0.05 29.69
N ARG A 27 -12.33 -1.27 29.66
CA ARG A 27 -13.50 -1.98 29.13
C ARG A 27 -14.82 -1.22 29.33
N ILE A 28 -15.54 -0.98 28.24
CA ILE A 28 -17.01 -0.94 28.26
C ILE A 28 -17.49 -2.11 27.40
N LEU A 29 -17.82 -3.19 28.12
CA LEU A 29 -18.67 -4.26 27.65
C LEU A 29 -20.10 -3.69 27.52
N ASN A 30 -20.81 -4.12 26.48
CA ASN A 30 -22.26 -4.00 26.25
C ASN A 30 -22.78 -2.68 25.64
N LYS A 31 -23.00 -2.67 24.32
CA LYS A 31 -24.32 -2.85 23.67
C LYS A 31 -24.14 -2.87 22.13
N PRO A 32 -24.57 -3.91 21.40
CA PRO A 32 -24.52 -3.89 19.94
C PRO A 32 -25.68 -3.03 19.43
N SER A 33 -25.41 -1.78 19.09
CA SER A 33 -26.31 -1.03 18.22
C SER A 33 -26.16 -1.61 16.81
N ASN A 34 -27.25 -2.16 16.30
CA ASN A 34 -27.41 -2.73 14.96
C ASN A 34 -26.71 -1.89 13.87
N CYS A 35 -25.49 -2.27 13.53
CA CYS A 35 -24.78 -1.85 12.33
C CYS A 35 -24.44 -3.12 11.53
N SER A 36 -25.46 -3.94 11.24
CA SER A 36 -25.24 -5.32 10.78
C SER A 36 -25.36 -5.49 9.26
N SER A 37 -26.12 -4.65 8.55
CA SER A 37 -26.33 -4.83 7.11
C SER A 37 -25.26 -4.13 6.26
N SER A 38 -24.96 -2.86 6.54
CA SER A 38 -23.94 -2.09 5.80
C SER A 38 -22.53 -2.61 6.06
N ALA A 39 -22.17 -2.84 7.32
CA ALA A 39 -20.85 -3.36 7.68
C ALA A 39 -20.59 -4.77 7.11
N SER A 40 -21.60 -5.65 7.08
CA SER A 40 -21.45 -6.98 6.48
C SER A 40 -21.38 -6.98 4.96
N LEU A 41 -21.88 -5.92 4.31
CA LEU A 41 -21.81 -5.72 2.87
C LEU A 41 -20.47 -5.10 2.46
N VAL A 42 -19.99 -4.11 3.22
CA VAL A 42 -18.63 -3.55 3.10
C VAL A 42 -17.58 -4.65 3.33
N SER A 43 -17.75 -5.48 4.36
CA SER A 43 -16.85 -6.60 4.64
C SER A 43 -16.83 -7.63 3.49
N ARG A 44 -17.98 -7.94 2.88
CA ARG A 44 -18.05 -8.87 1.74
C ARG A 44 -17.46 -8.28 0.46
N ASN A 45 -17.63 -6.97 0.24
CA ASN A 45 -17.02 -6.29 -0.89
C ASN A 45 -15.50 -6.20 -0.74
N ALA A 46 -15.01 -5.89 0.47
CA ALA A 46 -13.58 -5.91 0.78
C ALA A 46 -13.00 -7.33 0.59
N GLU A 47 -13.67 -8.37 1.09
CA GLU A 47 -13.24 -9.76 0.91
C GLU A 47 -13.19 -10.16 -0.58
N ARG A 48 -14.21 -9.80 -1.36
CA ARG A 48 -14.23 -10.05 -2.81
C ARG A 48 -13.13 -9.27 -3.52
N LEU A 49 -12.87 -8.02 -3.14
CA LEU A 49 -11.82 -7.22 -3.72
C LEU A 49 -10.44 -7.83 -3.43
N ILE A 50 -10.17 -8.20 -2.17
CA ILE A 50 -8.95 -8.88 -1.73
C ILE A 50 -8.76 -10.20 -2.51
N LYS A 51 -9.83 -11.00 -2.67
CA LYS A 51 -9.80 -12.22 -3.49
C LYS A 51 -9.60 -11.93 -4.98
N SER A 52 -10.20 -10.86 -5.51
CA SER A 52 -10.12 -10.49 -6.93
C SER A 52 -8.73 -10.03 -7.37
N PHE A 53 -7.97 -9.48 -6.42
CA PHE A 53 -6.56 -9.18 -6.62
C PHE A 53 -5.66 -10.43 -6.61
N ASN A 54 -6.24 -11.65 -6.50
CA ASN A 54 -5.52 -12.92 -6.36
C ASN A 54 -4.54 -12.91 -5.17
N LEU A 55 -4.86 -12.16 -4.10
CA LEU A 55 -3.92 -11.92 -3.00
C LEU A 55 -3.85 -13.05 -1.98
N MET A 56 -4.79 -13.98 -2.03
CA MET A 56 -4.75 -15.20 -1.22
C MET A 56 -4.60 -16.40 -2.15
N PRO A 57 -3.41 -17.00 -2.26
CA PRO A 57 -3.29 -18.26 -2.97
C PRO A 57 -4.18 -19.31 -2.31
N ASP A 58 -4.92 -20.08 -3.11
CA ASP A 58 -5.89 -21.09 -2.64
C ASP A 58 -5.25 -22.27 -1.87
N HIS A 59 -3.92 -22.41 -1.88
CA HIS A 59 -3.19 -23.39 -1.07
C HIS A 59 -1.98 -22.73 -0.38
N ASP A 60 -1.31 -23.45 0.53
CA ASP A 60 0.01 -23.07 1.11
C ASP A 60 1.15 -22.92 0.06
N VAL A 61 0.81 -22.76 -1.22
CA VAL A 61 1.70 -22.36 -2.32
C VAL A 61 2.18 -20.92 -2.09
N ASN A 62 3.21 -20.82 -1.27
CA ASN A 62 4.48 -20.20 -1.64
C ASN A 62 5.50 -20.38 -0.49
N VAL A 63 5.60 -21.59 0.06
CA VAL A 63 6.94 -22.04 0.47
C VAL A 63 7.67 -22.26 -0.85
N ILE A 64 8.32 -21.21 -1.37
CA ILE A 64 9.28 -21.39 -2.46
C ILE A 64 10.29 -22.38 -1.91
N ALA A 65 10.27 -23.62 -2.42
CA ALA A 65 11.31 -24.58 -2.12
C ALA A 65 12.64 -23.89 -2.41
N LYS A 66 13.45 -23.75 -1.35
CA LYS A 66 14.71 -23.02 -1.34
C LYS A 66 15.51 -23.38 -2.60
N GLY A 67 15.58 -22.46 -3.58
CA GLY A 67 16.46 -22.60 -4.73
C GLY A 67 15.87 -23.15 -6.05
N SER A 68 14.58 -23.01 -6.37
CA SER A 68 14.15 -23.11 -7.77
C SER A 68 14.56 -21.83 -8.53
N PRO A 69 15.50 -21.87 -9.49
CA PRO A 69 15.98 -20.69 -10.20
C PRO A 69 14.96 -20.10 -11.19
N ASP A 70 13.94 -20.90 -11.55
CA ASP A 70 13.13 -20.66 -12.75
C ASP A 70 11.73 -20.08 -12.47
N VAL A 71 11.35 -19.86 -11.21
CA VAL A 71 10.04 -19.26 -10.87
C VAL A 71 10.17 -17.73 -10.76
N PRO A 72 9.34 -16.95 -11.49
CA PRO A 72 9.31 -15.49 -11.34
C PRO A 72 9.03 -15.10 -9.88
N ARG A 73 9.94 -14.30 -9.30
CA ARG A 73 9.78 -13.81 -7.92
C ARG A 73 8.76 -12.70 -7.80
N LEU A 74 8.58 -11.95 -8.89
CA LEU A 74 7.57 -10.92 -9.04
C LEU A 74 6.39 -11.54 -9.79
N ILE A 75 5.22 -11.54 -9.16
CA ILE A 75 3.97 -11.99 -9.77
C ILE A 75 3.01 -10.82 -9.68
N GLU A 76 2.57 -10.32 -10.83
CA GLU A 76 1.65 -9.19 -10.93
C GLU A 76 0.45 -9.52 -11.81
N SER A 77 -0.63 -8.78 -11.57
CA SER A 77 -1.86 -8.88 -12.34
C SER A 77 -2.43 -7.49 -12.57
N GLN A 78 -3.13 -7.30 -13.68
CA GLN A 78 -3.84 -6.07 -13.93
C GLN A 78 -5.00 -5.94 -12.94
N ILE A 79 -5.09 -4.80 -12.29
CA ILE A 79 -6.14 -4.48 -11.34
C ILE A 79 -7.41 -4.10 -12.09
N ASN A 80 -8.48 -4.83 -11.78
CA ASN A 80 -9.82 -4.47 -12.19
C ASN A 80 -10.62 -4.11 -10.95
N PHE A 81 -10.81 -2.81 -10.68
CA PHE A 81 -11.76 -2.41 -9.64
C PHE A 81 -13.17 -2.74 -10.13
N PRO A 82 -13.94 -3.56 -9.39
CA PRO A 82 -15.27 -3.97 -9.82
C PRO A 82 -16.20 -2.76 -9.89
N GLU A 83 -17.12 -2.76 -10.86
CA GLU A 83 -18.15 -1.72 -11.03
C GLU A 83 -18.94 -1.45 -9.74
N THR A 84 -19.04 -2.44 -8.85
CA THR A 84 -19.71 -2.36 -7.54
C THR A 84 -19.01 -1.48 -6.52
N ILE A 85 -17.74 -1.12 -6.72
CA ILE A 85 -17.11 -0.03 -5.96
C ILE A 85 -17.78 1.29 -6.34
N GLY A 86 -18.58 1.35 -7.39
CA GLY A 86 -19.13 2.59 -7.91
C GLY A 86 -17.99 3.30 -8.62
N ILE A 87 -17.83 3.06 -9.91
CA ILE A 87 -17.22 4.11 -10.73
C ILE A 87 -18.41 5.02 -11.00
N ARG A 88 -18.40 6.26 -10.50
CA ARG A 88 -19.53 7.16 -10.72
C ARG A 88 -19.85 7.17 -12.21
N ASN A 89 -21.11 6.84 -12.54
CA ASN A 89 -21.74 7.01 -13.86
C ASN A 89 -21.74 8.50 -14.25
N THR A 90 -20.54 9.02 -14.48
CA THR A 90 -20.32 10.11 -15.39
C THR A 90 -20.09 9.45 -16.73
N ILE A 91 -20.84 9.87 -17.74
CA ILE A 91 -20.47 9.61 -19.13
C ILE A 91 -19.03 10.16 -19.25
N GLY A 92 -18.01 9.30 -19.17
CA GLY A 92 -16.59 9.69 -19.09
C GLY A 92 -15.86 9.50 -17.74
N GLY A 93 -16.35 8.67 -16.82
CA GLY A 93 -15.60 8.29 -15.61
C GLY A 93 -14.29 7.52 -15.93
N PRO A 94 -13.34 7.41 -14.97
CA PRO A 94 -12.12 6.62 -15.14
C PRO A 94 -12.41 5.20 -15.64
N SER A 95 -11.90 4.80 -16.80
CA SER A 95 -11.69 3.38 -17.01
C SER A 95 -10.35 3.03 -16.36
N VAL A 96 -10.42 2.22 -15.32
CA VAL A 96 -9.26 1.64 -14.60
C VAL A 96 -8.36 0.87 -15.58
N GLN A 97 -8.91 0.44 -16.73
CA GLN A 97 -8.17 -0.25 -17.78
C GLN A 97 -7.25 0.67 -18.59
N GLN A 98 -7.43 2.00 -18.58
CA GLN A 98 -6.76 2.91 -19.51
C GLN A 98 -5.26 3.13 -19.21
N PHE A 99 -4.79 2.84 -17.99
CA PHE A 99 -3.44 3.24 -17.54
C PHE A 99 -2.64 2.09 -16.90
N GLY A 100 -2.85 0.86 -17.38
CA GLY A 100 -1.99 -0.29 -17.03
C GLY A 100 -1.75 -0.39 -15.53
N HIS A 101 -2.80 -0.55 -14.74
CA HIS A 101 -2.69 -0.63 -13.28
C HIS A 101 -2.36 -2.05 -12.87
N TYR A 102 -1.22 -2.24 -12.21
CA TYR A 102 -0.77 -3.55 -11.76
C TYR A 102 -0.76 -3.62 -10.23
N GLY A 103 -1.13 -4.78 -9.72
CA GLY A 103 -0.95 -5.15 -8.32
C GLY A 103 -0.23 -6.48 -8.28
N GLY A 104 0.74 -6.61 -7.38
CA GLY A 104 1.56 -7.81 -7.36
C GLY A 104 2.29 -8.05 -6.06
N TYR A 105 2.88 -9.24 -6.00
CA TYR A 105 3.74 -9.66 -4.91
C TYR A 105 5.15 -9.94 -5.40
N TYR A 106 6.11 -9.47 -4.64
CA TYR A 106 7.49 -9.87 -4.72
C TYR A 106 7.84 -10.84 -3.59
N SER A 107 8.35 -12.02 -3.93
CA SER A 107 8.83 -13.01 -2.97
C SER A 107 10.29 -12.71 -2.61
N LEU A 108 10.53 -12.31 -1.35
CA LEU A 108 11.84 -11.85 -0.89
C LEU A 108 12.90 -12.95 -0.97
N THR A 109 14.14 -12.54 -1.29
CA THR A 109 15.28 -13.44 -1.26
C THR A 109 15.77 -13.53 0.18
N HIS A 110 16.02 -14.73 0.71
CA HIS A 110 16.44 -14.96 2.11
C HIS A 110 15.35 -14.91 3.19
N THR A 111 14.07 -15.08 2.82
CA THR A 111 12.96 -15.30 3.75
C THR A 111 12.36 -16.70 3.56
N LYS A 112 11.53 -17.15 4.50
CA LYS A 112 10.84 -18.45 4.39
C LYS A 112 9.53 -18.35 3.62
N SER A 113 8.75 -17.31 3.86
CA SER A 113 7.46 -17.10 3.19
C SER A 113 7.05 -15.65 3.01
N ALA A 114 7.93 -14.70 3.33
CA ALA A 114 7.63 -13.29 3.17
C ALA A 114 7.41 -12.87 1.70
N LYS A 115 6.32 -12.11 1.51
CA LYS A 115 5.95 -11.46 0.26
C LYS A 115 5.67 -9.99 0.48
N MET A 116 6.26 -9.15 -0.35
CA MET A 116 6.04 -7.71 -0.36
C MET A 116 5.05 -7.34 -1.46
N PHE A 117 3.99 -6.63 -1.09
CA PHE A 117 2.95 -6.16 -1.99
C PHE A 117 3.28 -4.77 -2.55
N TYR A 118 2.87 -4.54 -3.79
CA TYR A 118 2.92 -3.22 -4.41
C TYR A 118 1.73 -2.98 -5.33
N PHE A 119 1.42 -1.70 -5.49
CA PHE A 119 0.64 -1.18 -6.61
C PHE A 119 1.54 -0.41 -7.57
N PHE A 120 1.25 -0.53 -8.87
CA PHE A 120 1.92 0.22 -9.94
C PHE A 120 0.89 0.87 -10.87
N PHE A 121 1.08 2.16 -11.13
CA PHE A 121 0.22 2.98 -11.98
C PHE A 121 1.06 3.68 -13.04
N GLU A 122 0.73 3.47 -14.32
CA GLU A 122 1.38 4.21 -15.41
C GLU A 122 0.93 5.68 -15.43
N SER A 123 1.77 6.55 -15.99
CA SER A 123 1.42 7.95 -16.19
C SER A 123 0.21 8.11 -17.11
N ARG A 124 -0.70 9.03 -16.75
CA ARG A 124 -1.84 9.41 -17.59
C ARG A 124 -1.45 10.17 -18.85
N THR A 125 -0.29 10.80 -18.84
CA THR A 125 0.15 11.67 -19.93
C THR A 125 1.09 10.93 -20.86
N ASN A 126 2.14 10.31 -20.33
CA ASN A 126 3.18 9.69 -21.14
C ASN A 126 3.91 8.59 -20.36
N ASN A 127 3.97 7.38 -20.91
CA ASN A 127 4.66 6.26 -20.28
C ASN A 127 6.19 6.45 -20.13
N THR A 128 6.79 7.46 -20.79
CA THR A 128 8.22 7.83 -20.62
C THR A 128 8.48 8.80 -19.46
N ASP A 129 7.43 9.23 -18.76
CA ASP A 129 7.54 10.03 -17.54
C ASP A 129 8.38 9.31 -16.46
N PRO A 130 9.00 10.05 -15.53
CA PRO A 130 9.82 9.45 -14.48
C PRO A 130 9.04 8.43 -13.63
N VAL A 131 9.72 7.39 -13.15
CA VAL A 131 9.20 6.53 -12.10
C VAL A 131 9.39 7.20 -10.76
N VAL A 132 8.32 7.25 -9.97
CA VAL A 132 8.33 7.72 -8.58
C VAL A 132 7.90 6.56 -7.70
N ILE A 133 8.74 6.23 -6.73
CA ILE A 133 8.37 5.33 -5.63
C ILE A 133 7.80 6.14 -4.48
N TRP A 134 6.69 5.69 -3.92
CA TRP A 134 6.10 6.25 -2.71
C TRP A 134 6.07 5.22 -1.59
N LEU A 135 6.53 5.65 -0.41
CA LEU A 135 6.61 4.83 0.79
C LEU A 135 5.95 5.59 1.95
N SER A 136 4.86 5.04 2.48
CA SER A 136 4.27 5.54 3.72
C SER A 136 5.13 5.18 4.94
N GLY A 137 5.11 6.05 5.96
CA GLY A 137 5.90 5.91 7.18
C GLY A 137 5.18 5.17 8.31
N GLY A 138 5.35 5.65 9.55
CA GLY A 138 4.73 5.07 10.75
C GLY A 138 5.76 4.72 11.82
N PRO A 139 6.43 3.55 11.75
CA PRO A 139 6.46 2.53 10.67
C PRO A 139 5.22 1.64 10.56
N GLY A 140 5.03 0.98 9.42
CA GLY A 140 3.98 -0.02 9.22
C GLY A 140 2.64 0.51 8.69
N CYS A 141 2.58 1.76 8.24
CA CYS A 141 1.41 2.27 7.53
C CYS A 141 1.47 1.86 6.05
N SER A 142 0.38 1.33 5.53
CA SER A 142 0.29 0.94 4.10
C SER A 142 0.44 2.16 3.19
N SER A 143 1.17 1.97 2.08
CA SER A 143 1.28 2.96 1.01
C SER A 143 -0.03 3.12 0.24
N SER A 144 -0.99 2.20 0.43
CA SER A 144 -2.37 2.35 -0.04
C SER A 144 -3.07 3.57 0.55
N VAL A 145 -2.64 4.06 1.72
CA VAL A 145 -3.18 5.31 2.29
C VAL A 145 -2.88 6.48 1.37
N ALA A 146 -1.62 6.64 0.96
CA ALA A 146 -1.23 7.71 0.05
C ALA A 146 -1.85 7.55 -1.34
N LEU A 147 -1.98 6.30 -1.79
CA LEU A 147 -2.65 5.96 -3.04
C LEU A 147 -4.08 6.52 -3.11
N PHE A 148 -4.87 6.43 -2.04
CA PHE A 148 -6.28 6.80 -2.06
C PHE A 148 -6.62 8.15 -1.40
N TYR A 149 -5.72 8.69 -0.57
CA TYR A 149 -5.98 9.89 0.23
C TYR A 149 -4.97 11.02 0.04
N GLU A 150 -3.86 10.79 -0.67
CA GLU A 150 -2.82 11.81 -0.87
C GLU A 150 -2.60 12.10 -2.36
N ASN A 151 -1.70 11.36 -3.00
CA ASN A 151 -1.15 11.72 -4.31
C ASN A 151 -1.42 10.70 -5.41
N GLY A 152 -2.21 9.66 -5.12
CA GLY A 152 -2.56 8.67 -6.12
C GLY A 152 -3.59 9.13 -7.15
N PRO A 153 -3.87 8.26 -8.14
CA PRO A 153 -4.73 8.57 -9.27
C PRO A 153 -6.21 8.67 -8.88
N PHE A 154 -6.61 8.10 -7.75
CA PHE A 154 -8.00 8.02 -7.33
C PHE A 154 -8.20 8.57 -5.93
N THR A 155 -9.40 9.08 -5.69
CA THR A 155 -9.94 9.40 -4.37
C THR A 155 -11.14 8.50 -4.07
N ILE A 156 -11.34 8.18 -2.80
CA ILE A 156 -12.51 7.43 -2.32
C ILE A 156 -13.59 8.45 -1.88
N SER A 157 -14.75 8.38 -2.51
CA SER A 157 -15.94 9.18 -2.16
C SER A 157 -16.71 8.59 -0.97
N ASP A 158 -17.64 9.36 -0.39
CA ASP A 158 -18.45 8.95 0.78
C ASP A 158 -19.28 7.67 0.55
N ASP A 159 -19.67 7.40 -0.70
CA ASP A 159 -20.37 6.19 -1.13
C ASP A 159 -19.43 5.02 -1.47
N LEU A 160 -18.14 5.17 -1.12
CA LEU A 160 -17.03 4.27 -1.44
C LEU A 160 -16.69 4.18 -2.93
N SER A 161 -17.22 5.09 -3.76
CA SER A 161 -16.84 5.21 -5.17
C SER A 161 -15.43 5.71 -5.38
N LEU A 162 -14.79 5.21 -6.45
CA LEU A 162 -13.54 5.78 -6.93
C LEU A 162 -13.84 6.92 -7.89
N SER A 163 -13.21 8.06 -7.63
CA SER A 163 -13.19 9.23 -8.52
C SER A 163 -11.76 9.57 -8.91
N TRP A 164 -11.57 10.17 -10.09
CA TRP A 164 -10.27 10.71 -10.49
C TRP A 164 -9.77 11.73 -9.46
N ASN A 165 -8.48 11.63 -9.13
CA ASN A 165 -7.77 12.71 -8.49
C ASN A 165 -7.28 13.69 -9.55
N ASP A 166 -7.86 14.89 -9.58
CA ASP A 166 -7.45 15.95 -10.53
C ASP A 166 -6.01 16.43 -10.30
N PHE A 167 -5.46 16.18 -9.10
CA PHE A 167 -4.11 16.54 -8.68
C PHE A 167 -3.21 15.31 -8.44
N GLY A 168 -3.62 14.13 -8.91
CA GLY A 168 -2.82 12.92 -8.82
C GLY A 168 -1.46 13.06 -9.50
N TRP A 169 -0.42 12.49 -8.88
CA TRP A 169 0.96 12.58 -9.39
C TRP A 169 1.19 11.74 -10.65
N ASP A 170 0.26 10.83 -10.95
CA ASP A 170 0.20 10.02 -12.16
C ASP A 170 0.05 10.88 -13.43
N LYS A 171 -0.28 12.17 -13.33
CA LYS A 171 -0.29 13.08 -14.50
C LYS A 171 1.10 13.35 -15.07
N VAL A 172 2.16 13.11 -14.30
CA VAL A 172 3.54 13.47 -14.66
C VAL A 172 4.56 12.40 -14.24
N SER A 173 4.09 11.23 -13.79
CA SER A 173 4.96 10.16 -13.31
C SER A 173 4.29 8.79 -13.40
N ASN A 174 5.11 7.75 -13.52
CA ASN A 174 4.71 6.37 -13.27
C ASN A 174 4.91 6.09 -11.77
N LEU A 175 3.88 5.64 -11.05
CA LEU A 175 3.91 5.58 -9.58
C LEU A 175 3.94 4.15 -9.06
N ILE A 176 4.86 3.86 -8.13
CA ILE A 176 4.95 2.60 -7.40
C ILE A 176 4.65 2.87 -5.93
N TYR A 177 3.63 2.21 -5.38
CA TYR A 177 3.31 2.23 -3.95
C TYR A 177 3.68 0.89 -3.35
N VAL A 178 4.58 0.87 -2.38
CA VAL A 178 5.07 -0.38 -1.78
C VAL A 178 4.62 -0.47 -0.33
N ASP A 179 3.99 -1.59 0.03
CA ASP A 179 3.67 -1.88 1.43
C ASP A 179 4.90 -2.47 2.12
N GLN A 180 5.60 -1.63 2.89
CA GLN A 180 6.83 -2.02 3.58
C GLN A 180 6.83 -1.53 5.03
N PRO A 181 7.50 -2.25 5.96
CA PRO A 181 8.14 -3.56 5.78
C PRO A 181 7.11 -4.71 5.69
N VAL A 182 7.57 -5.96 5.53
CA VAL A 182 6.70 -7.15 5.61
C VAL A 182 5.88 -7.14 6.91
N GLY A 183 4.57 -7.40 6.81
CA GLY A 183 3.60 -7.20 7.88
C GLY A 183 2.80 -5.90 7.76
N THR A 184 3.14 -5.04 6.80
CA THR A 184 2.44 -3.79 6.49
C THR A 184 1.40 -4.00 5.40
N GLY A 185 0.19 -3.46 5.58
CA GLY A 185 -0.86 -3.48 4.55
C GLY A 185 -1.14 -4.89 4.04
N PHE A 186 -0.90 -5.11 2.74
CA PHE A 186 -1.07 -6.41 2.10
C PHE A 186 0.21 -7.27 2.05
N SER A 187 1.36 -6.76 2.51
CA SER A 187 2.61 -7.50 2.63
C SER A 187 2.59 -8.44 3.83
N TYR A 188 2.93 -9.71 3.64
CA TYR A 188 2.73 -10.73 4.66
C TYR A 188 3.82 -11.79 4.69
N THR A 189 3.87 -12.54 5.78
CA THR A 189 4.65 -13.77 5.95
C THR A 189 3.86 -14.76 6.81
N SER A 190 4.10 -16.06 6.62
CA SER A 190 3.62 -17.10 7.54
C SER A 190 4.64 -17.45 8.63
N ASP A 191 5.87 -16.93 8.54
CA ASP A 191 6.91 -17.15 9.53
C ASP A 191 7.38 -15.82 10.15
N GLN A 192 7.17 -15.68 11.46
CA GLN A 192 7.51 -14.45 12.18
C GLN A 192 9.02 -14.13 12.15
N SER A 193 9.90 -15.11 11.92
CA SER A 193 11.34 -14.86 11.77
C SER A 193 11.70 -14.10 10.49
N ASP A 194 10.77 -13.95 9.55
CA ASP A 194 10.98 -13.11 8.37
C ASP A 194 10.72 -11.61 8.64
N LEU A 195 10.14 -11.25 9.79
CA LEU A 195 9.88 -9.85 10.12
C LEU A 195 11.19 -9.11 10.40
N ARG A 196 11.36 -7.94 9.78
CA ARG A 196 12.54 -7.10 9.97
C ARG A 196 12.45 -6.33 11.28
N HIS A 197 13.60 -6.19 11.95
CA HIS A 197 13.72 -5.48 13.22
C HIS A 197 14.72 -4.31 13.16
N ASP A 198 15.24 -4.02 11.97
CA ASP A 198 16.14 -2.90 11.69
C ASP A 198 15.92 -2.36 10.27
N GLU A 199 16.30 -1.10 10.06
CA GLU A 199 16.18 -0.40 8.78
C GLU A 199 17.09 -0.97 7.69
N THR A 200 18.16 -1.67 8.06
CA THR A 200 19.08 -2.28 7.08
C THR A 200 18.39 -3.42 6.35
N GLY A 201 17.69 -4.28 7.09
CA GLY A 201 16.88 -5.36 6.53
C GLY A 201 15.75 -4.83 5.64
N VAL A 202 15.03 -3.78 6.09
CA VAL A 202 13.96 -3.15 5.32
C VAL A 202 14.49 -2.54 4.01
N SER A 203 15.61 -1.83 4.08
CA SER A 203 16.31 -1.27 2.91
C SER A 203 16.70 -2.35 1.90
N ASN A 204 17.27 -3.47 2.37
CA ASN A 204 17.68 -4.56 1.49
C ASN A 204 16.48 -5.23 0.80
N ASP A 205 15.38 -5.45 1.53
CA ASP A 205 14.14 -6.01 0.96
C ASP A 205 13.57 -5.10 -0.14
N LEU A 206 13.56 -3.79 0.10
CA LEU A 206 13.10 -2.80 -0.89
C LEU A 206 14.01 -2.76 -2.12
N TYR A 207 15.33 -2.81 -1.91
CA TYR A 207 16.31 -2.84 -3.00
C TYR A 207 16.11 -4.08 -3.88
N ASP A 208 16.01 -5.27 -3.28
CA ASP A 208 15.78 -6.54 -3.98
C ASP A 208 14.50 -6.50 -4.82
N PHE A 209 13.43 -5.92 -4.29
CA PHE A 209 12.20 -5.68 -5.03
C PHE A 209 12.40 -4.76 -6.22
N LEU A 210 13.05 -3.61 -6.05
CA LEU A 210 13.26 -2.66 -7.13
C LEU A 210 14.10 -3.27 -8.26
N GLN A 211 15.12 -4.06 -7.91
CA GLN A 211 15.91 -4.80 -8.89
C GLN A 211 15.03 -5.78 -9.69
N ALA A 212 14.10 -6.47 -9.04
CA ALA A 212 13.16 -7.37 -9.71
C ALA A 212 12.14 -6.60 -10.57
N PHE A 213 11.59 -5.50 -10.04
CA PHE A 213 10.63 -4.64 -10.75
C PHE A 213 11.20 -4.10 -12.05
N PHE A 214 12.40 -3.50 -12.02
CA PHE A 214 13.03 -2.95 -13.22
C PHE A 214 13.53 -4.01 -14.20
N LYS A 215 13.76 -5.24 -13.73
CA LYS A 215 14.04 -6.39 -14.60
C LYS A 215 12.79 -6.83 -15.36
N GLU A 216 11.64 -6.87 -14.70
CA GLU A 216 10.35 -7.21 -15.32
C GLU A 216 9.83 -6.08 -16.23
N HIS A 217 10.09 -4.82 -15.83
CA HIS A 217 9.65 -3.62 -16.54
C HIS A 217 10.83 -2.82 -17.12
N PRO A 218 11.59 -3.38 -18.09
CA PRO A 218 12.80 -2.75 -18.61
C PRO A 218 12.55 -1.39 -19.31
N LYS A 219 11.31 -1.11 -19.72
CA LYS A 219 10.90 0.19 -20.28
C LYS A 219 11.11 1.35 -19.31
N TYR A 220 11.08 1.10 -18.01
CA TYR A 220 11.24 2.14 -16.99
C TYR A 220 12.66 2.21 -16.41
N ALA A 221 13.52 1.25 -16.74
CA ALA A 221 14.89 1.18 -16.24
C ALA A 221 15.88 2.01 -17.06
N LYS A 222 15.52 2.40 -18.29
CA LYS A 222 16.42 3.08 -19.23
C LYS A 222 16.06 4.55 -19.36
N LYS A 223 16.97 5.41 -18.89
CA LYS A 223 17.15 6.79 -19.38
C LYS A 223 18.62 7.03 -19.66
#